data_AF-A0A8K0V7J3-F1
#
_entry.id   AF-A0A8K0V7J3-F1
#
_cell.length_a   1.000
_cell.length_b   1.000
_cell.length_c   1.000
_cell.angle_alpha   90.00
_cell.angle_beta   90.00
_cell.angle_gamma   90.00
#
_symmetry.space_group_name_H-M   'P 1'
#
loop_
_entity.id
_entity.type
_entity.pdbx_description
1 polymer ?
#
loop_
_entity_poly.entity_id
_entity_poly.type
_entity_poly.pdbx_seq_one_letter_code
_entity_poly.pdbx_strand_id
1 'polypeptide(L)'
;MTSPEPDRTKPDWTKLDWVPINRAHDTVVAALKRLEGTCLKEVASELHAPNLEMPIWILLYDAKDIGDAHQAVTAVLAPHYTTLGPMTCTLAYLVLTETEEIQVDFLEGRAEIEAAPEARPLGTRPMTGPRPESGMFETVTSSRR
;
A
#
# COMPACT_ATOMS: atom_id res chain seq x y z
N MET A 1 29.51 2.94 -12.69
CA MET A 1 28.10 2.77 -12.29
C MET A 1 27.30 2.47 -13.55
N THR A 2 27.07 1.20 -13.83
CA THR A 2 26.21 0.75 -14.92
C THR A 2 24.77 0.93 -14.46
N SER A 3 23.99 1.76 -15.16
CA SER A 3 22.53 1.76 -15.00
C SER A 3 22.03 0.34 -15.20
N PRO A 4 21.11 -0.18 -14.36
CA PRO A 4 20.50 -1.46 -14.61
C PRO A 4 19.85 -1.44 -15.99
N GLU A 5 20.08 -2.50 -16.76
CA GLU A 5 19.44 -2.68 -18.07
C GLU A 5 17.93 -2.59 -17.89
N PRO A 6 17.20 -1.80 -18.71
CA PRO A 6 15.76 -1.71 -18.58
C PRO A 6 15.17 -3.09 -18.85
N ASP A 7 14.39 -3.59 -17.90
CA ASP A 7 13.62 -4.82 -18.04
C ASP A 7 12.65 -4.66 -19.23
N ARG A 8 13.01 -5.29 -20.35
CA ARG A 8 12.29 -5.19 -21.63
C ARG A 8 10.91 -5.84 -21.60
N THR A 9 10.52 -6.49 -20.49
CA THR A 9 9.21 -7.09 -20.33
C THR A 9 8.16 -6.11 -19.81
N LYS A 10 8.57 -5.00 -19.20
CA LYS A 10 7.67 -3.96 -18.70
C LYS A 10 7.32 -2.95 -19.81
N PRO A 11 6.07 -2.47 -19.87
CA PRO A 11 5.71 -1.42 -20.82
C PRO A 11 6.54 -0.16 -20.57
N ASP A 12 6.84 0.57 -21.64
CA ASP A 12 7.56 1.83 -21.56
C ASP A 12 6.69 2.87 -20.86
N TRP A 13 7.00 3.16 -19.60
CA TRP A 13 6.23 4.05 -18.74
C TRP A 13 6.09 5.47 -19.31
N THR A 14 7.04 5.90 -20.16
CA THR A 14 6.99 7.22 -20.81
C THR A 14 5.90 7.31 -21.89
N LYS A 15 5.38 6.16 -22.35
CA LYS A 15 4.37 6.06 -23.42
C LYS A 15 2.96 5.77 -22.89
N LEU A 16 2.79 5.58 -21.59
CA LEU A 16 1.49 5.29 -20.98
C LEU A 16 0.61 6.54 -20.95
N ASP A 17 -0.70 6.34 -21.08
CA ASP A 17 -1.68 7.38 -20.75
C ASP A 17 -1.86 7.43 -19.23
N TRP A 18 -1.23 8.43 -18.61
CA TRP A 18 -1.25 8.62 -17.16
C TRP A 18 -2.54 9.23 -16.63
N VAL A 19 -3.36 9.85 -17.47
CA VAL A 19 -4.60 10.52 -17.03
C VAL A 19 -5.57 9.55 -16.36
N PRO A 20 -5.94 8.40 -16.96
CA PRO A 20 -6.82 7.43 -16.31
C PRO A 20 -6.17 6.76 -15.09
N ILE A 21 -4.85 6.53 -15.12
CA ILE A 21 -4.09 5.92 -14.01
C ILE A 21 -4.12 6.84 -12.79
N ASN A 22 -3.76 8.12 -12.96
CA ASN A 22 -3.78 9.10 -11.88
C ASN A 22 -5.18 9.27 -11.30
N ARG A 23 -6.23 9.31 -12.14
CA ARG A 23 -7.61 9.40 -11.66
C ARG A 23 -8.02 8.18 -10.85
N ALA A 24 -7.63 6.98 -11.28
CA ALA A 24 -7.91 5.75 -10.55
C ALA A 24 -7.18 5.73 -9.20
N HIS A 25 -5.90 6.09 -9.18
CA HIS A 25 -5.11 6.25 -7.96
C HIS A 25 -5.77 7.23 -6.99
N ASP A 26 -6.10 8.45 -7.44
CA ASP A 26 -6.70 9.46 -6.57
C ASP A 26 -8.05 9.01 -6.00
N THR A 27 -8.83 8.27 -6.80
CA THR A 27 -10.10 7.69 -6.35
C THR A 27 -9.89 6.61 -5.28
N VAL A 28 -8.91 5.73 -5.49
CA VAL A 28 -8.51 4.69 -4.53
C VAL A 28 -8.03 5.35 -3.22
N VAL A 29 -7.08 6.28 -3.30
CA VAL A 29 -6.53 6.96 -2.11
C VAL A 29 -7.62 7.70 -1.35
N ALA A 30 -8.51 8.42 -2.04
CA ALA A 30 -9.62 9.11 -1.39
C ALA A 30 -10.60 8.15 -0.72
N ALA A 31 -10.81 6.95 -1.29
CA ALA A 31 -11.65 5.92 -0.68
C ALA A 31 -10.98 5.27 0.54
N LEU A 32 -9.68 4.96 0.46
CA LEU A 32 -8.92 4.42 1.58
C LEU A 32 -8.83 5.43 2.73
N LYS A 33 -8.64 6.73 2.45
CA LYS A 33 -8.66 7.78 3.48
C LYS A 33 -9.97 7.87 4.25
N ARG A 34 -11.10 7.49 3.65
CA ARG A 34 -12.38 7.43 4.36
C ARG A 34 -12.48 6.28 5.36
N LEU A 35 -11.55 5.31 5.30
CA LEU A 35 -11.45 4.21 6.27
C LEU A 35 -10.56 4.56 7.48
N GLU A 36 -9.85 5.70 7.42
CA GLU A 36 -9.05 6.21 8.54
C GLU A 36 -9.95 6.52 9.76
N GLY A 37 -9.45 6.21 10.96
CA GLY A 37 -10.19 6.29 12.21
C GLY A 37 -11.27 5.22 12.39
N THR A 38 -11.44 4.32 11.40
CA THR A 38 -12.37 3.19 11.47
C THR A 38 -11.58 1.88 11.58
N CYS A 39 -11.14 1.32 10.45
CA CYS A 39 -10.29 0.12 10.43
C CYS A 39 -8.83 0.42 10.08
N LEU A 40 -8.54 1.64 9.59
CA LEU A 40 -7.18 2.11 9.34
C LEU A 40 -6.84 3.23 10.32
N LYS A 41 -5.59 3.30 10.77
CA LYS A 41 -5.10 4.47 11.51
C LYS A 41 -4.71 5.59 10.54
N GLU A 42 -3.98 5.24 9.49
CA GLU A 42 -3.53 6.17 8.44
C GLU A 42 -3.24 5.40 7.15
N VAL A 43 -3.40 6.04 6.01
CA VAL A 43 -3.01 5.48 4.71
C VAL A 43 -2.28 6.50 3.84
N ALA A 44 -1.24 6.03 3.17
CA ALA A 44 -0.49 6.78 2.17
C ALA A 44 -0.29 5.93 0.91
N SER A 45 -0.18 6.57 -0.24
CA SER A 45 0.13 5.89 -1.51
C SER A 45 0.80 6.87 -2.48
N GLU A 46 1.60 6.31 -3.38
CA GLU A 46 2.31 7.01 -4.44
C GLU A 46 2.19 6.26 -5.77
N LEU A 47 2.59 6.92 -6.86
CA LEU A 47 2.79 6.28 -8.18
C LEU A 47 4.26 6.36 -8.57
N HIS A 48 4.91 5.21 -8.66
CA HIS A 48 6.32 5.08 -9.02
C HIS A 48 6.41 4.74 -10.51
N ALA A 49 6.30 5.76 -11.36
CA ALA A 49 6.23 5.59 -12.81
C ALA A 49 7.38 4.74 -13.41
N PRO A 50 8.66 4.91 -13.03
CA PRO A 50 9.75 4.10 -13.60
C PRO A 50 9.64 2.60 -13.29
N ASN A 51 9.07 2.26 -12.13
CA ASN A 51 8.93 0.87 -11.69
C ASN A 51 7.58 0.26 -12.09
N LEU A 52 6.66 1.10 -12.58
CA LEU A 52 5.23 0.81 -12.75
C LEU A 52 4.64 0.22 -11.47
N GLU A 53 4.87 0.91 -10.36
CA GLU A 53 4.43 0.45 -9.05
C GLU A 53 3.55 1.48 -8.36
N MET A 54 2.52 1.02 -7.67
CA MET A 54 1.65 1.81 -6.81
C MET A 54 1.74 1.23 -5.39
N PRO A 55 2.72 1.67 -4.57
CA PRO A 55 2.79 1.29 -3.18
C PRO A 55 1.67 1.94 -2.38
N ILE A 56 1.09 1.17 -1.46
CA ILE A 56 0.09 1.63 -0.49
C ILE A 56 0.57 1.19 0.90
N TRP A 57 0.83 2.18 1.75
CA TRP A 57 1.23 1.98 3.13
C TRP A 57 0.02 2.19 4.03
N ILE A 58 -0.30 1.17 4.83
CA ILE A 58 -1.51 1.12 5.65
C ILE A 58 -1.07 0.97 7.10
N LEU A 59 -1.21 2.03 7.89
CA LEU A 59 -0.95 1.98 9.32
C LEU A 59 -2.20 1.48 10.06
N LEU A 60 -2.01 0.49 10.93
CA LEU A 60 -3.06 -0.08 11.76
C LEU A 60 -2.83 0.22 13.24
N TYR A 61 -3.87 0.02 14.05
CA TYR A 61 -3.78 0.10 15.51
C TYR A 61 -3.20 -1.17 16.11
N ASP A 62 -3.55 -2.34 15.58
CA ASP A 62 -3.17 -3.65 16.10
C ASP A 62 -2.99 -4.64 14.93
N ALA A 63 -2.06 -5.59 15.07
CA ALA A 63 -1.81 -6.62 14.06
C ALA A 63 -3.00 -7.57 13.87
N LYS A 64 -3.85 -7.74 14.90
CA LYS A 64 -5.07 -8.56 14.77
C LYS A 64 -6.06 -7.99 13.76
N ASP A 65 -5.98 -6.68 13.46
CA ASP A 65 -6.93 -5.98 12.59
C ASP A 65 -6.58 -6.12 11.09
N ILE A 66 -5.42 -6.73 10.76
CA ILE A 66 -4.94 -6.83 9.37
C ILE A 66 -5.97 -7.52 8.46
N GLY A 67 -6.67 -8.55 8.94
CA GLY A 67 -7.67 -9.28 8.14
C GLY A 67 -8.85 -8.39 7.72
N ASP A 68 -9.46 -7.69 8.68
CA ASP A 68 -10.60 -6.80 8.44
C ASP A 68 -10.19 -5.59 7.58
N ALA A 69 -9.02 -5.02 7.87
CA ALA A 69 -8.43 -3.96 7.05
C ALA A 69 -8.20 -4.43 5.61
N HIS A 70 -7.66 -5.63 5.43
CA HIS A 70 -7.40 -6.20 4.12
C HIS A 70 -8.68 -6.40 3.31
N GLN A 71 -9.74 -6.91 3.92
CA GLN A 71 -11.03 -7.04 3.24
C GLN A 71 -11.55 -5.68 2.75
N ALA A 72 -11.48 -4.65 3.60
CA ALA A 72 -11.92 -3.30 3.24
C ALA A 72 -11.05 -2.68 2.12
N VAL A 73 -9.73 -2.82 2.21
CA VAL A 73 -8.76 -2.32 1.22
C VAL A 73 -8.95 -3.01 -0.13
N THR A 74 -9.07 -4.34 -0.14
CA THR A 74 -9.28 -5.12 -1.38
C THR A 74 -10.61 -4.77 -2.04
N ALA A 75 -11.68 -4.52 -1.27
CA ALA A 75 -12.95 -4.04 -1.80
C ALA A 75 -12.84 -2.66 -2.49
N VAL A 76 -11.97 -1.78 -1.99
CA VAL A 76 -11.67 -0.49 -2.63
C VAL A 76 -10.84 -0.69 -3.91
N LEU A 77 -9.85 -1.58 -3.91
CA LEU A 77 -8.94 -1.77 -5.04
C LEU A 77 -9.55 -2.54 -6.21
N ALA A 78 -10.36 -3.56 -5.94
CA ALA A 78 -10.86 -4.51 -6.93
C ALA A 78 -11.50 -3.87 -8.18
N PRO A 79 -12.34 -2.82 -8.05
CA PRO A 79 -12.95 -2.14 -9.21
C PRO A 79 -11.95 -1.40 -10.10
N HIS A 80 -10.75 -1.10 -9.61
CA HIS A 80 -9.77 -0.25 -10.29
C HIS A 80 -8.62 -1.03 -10.95
N TYR A 81 -8.48 -2.34 -10.69
CA TYR A 81 -7.36 -3.13 -11.24
C TYR A 81 -7.25 -3.09 -12.75
N THR A 82 -8.37 -3.06 -13.50
CA THR A 82 -8.31 -2.98 -14.96
C THR A 82 -7.76 -1.64 -15.44
N THR A 83 -8.11 -0.54 -14.77
CA THR A 83 -7.62 0.81 -15.11
C THR A 83 -6.17 1.01 -14.66
N LEU A 84 -5.80 0.47 -13.50
CA LEU A 84 -4.44 0.49 -12.99
C LEU A 84 -3.52 -0.44 -13.79
N GLY A 85 -4.05 -1.50 -14.39
CA GLY A 85 -3.52 -2.32 -15.49
C GLY A 85 -2.01 -2.54 -15.49
N PRO A 86 -1.23 -1.63 -16.11
CA PRO A 86 0.23 -1.72 -16.16
C PRO A 86 0.95 -1.60 -14.81
N MET A 87 0.27 -1.13 -13.76
CA MET A 87 0.84 -0.90 -12.43
C MET A 87 0.76 -2.15 -11.56
N THR A 88 1.88 -2.53 -10.94
CA THR A 88 1.91 -3.45 -9.79
C THR A 88 1.44 -2.70 -8.56
N CYS A 89 0.33 -3.13 -7.96
CA CYS A 89 -0.12 -2.61 -6.68
C CYS A 89 0.58 -3.37 -5.56
N THR A 90 1.08 -2.64 -4.56
CA THR A 90 1.83 -3.22 -3.45
C THR A 90 1.20 -2.75 -2.13
N LEU A 91 0.88 -3.67 -1.23
CA LEU A 91 0.31 -3.34 0.09
C LEU A 91 1.34 -3.61 1.19
N ALA A 92 1.55 -2.63 2.06
CA ALA A 92 2.32 -2.77 3.28
C ALA A 92 1.45 -2.43 4.49
N TYR A 93 1.04 -3.44 5.25
CA TYR A 93 0.38 -3.26 6.54
C TYR A 93 1.42 -3.03 7.61
N LEU A 94 1.31 -1.91 8.30
CA LEU A 94 2.26 -1.41 9.30
C LEU A 94 1.58 -1.40 10.66
N VAL A 95 2.23 -1.98 11.66
CA VAL A 95 1.77 -1.95 13.06
C VAL A 95 2.90 -1.40 13.91
N LEU A 96 2.62 -0.35 14.68
CA LEU A 96 3.56 0.18 15.65
C LEU A 96 3.46 -0.64 16.93
N THR A 97 4.56 -1.24 17.36
CA THR A 97 4.62 -2.01 18.60
C THR A 97 4.81 -1.08 19.80
N GLU A 98 4.63 -1.62 21.02
CA GLU A 98 4.92 -0.91 22.27
C GLU A 98 6.39 -0.47 22.40
N THR A 99 7.31 -1.14 21.68
CA THR A 99 8.75 -0.84 21.63
C THR A 99 9.11 0.19 20.55
N GLU A 100 8.12 0.83 19.93
CA GLU A 100 8.28 1.73 18.78
C GLU A 100 8.88 1.08 17.52
N GLU A 101 8.93 -0.25 17.47
CA GLU A 101 9.28 -0.98 16.25
C GLU A 101 8.08 -1.02 15.30
N ILE A 102 8.36 -1.08 14.00
CA ILE A 102 7.31 -1.30 13.01
C ILE A 102 7.36 -2.75 12.54
N GLN A 103 6.24 -3.45 12.71
CA GLN A 103 5.97 -4.72 12.06
C GLN A 103 5.32 -4.44 10.71
N VAL A 104 5.88 -5.03 9.66
CA VAL A 104 5.37 -4.90 8.28
C VAL A 104 4.88 -6.24 7.78
N ASP A 105 3.66 -6.33 7.25
CA ASP A 105 3.23 -7.44 6.40
C ASP A 105 2.98 -6.95 4.97
N PHE A 106 3.56 -7.65 4.00
CA PHE A 106 3.70 -7.17 2.62
C PHE A 106 3.00 -8.10 1.63
N LEU A 107 2.32 -7.52 0.64
CA LEU A 107 1.68 -8.21 -0.47
C LEU A 107 1.99 -7.49 -1.77
N GLU A 108 2.41 -8.23 -2.79
CA GLU A 108 2.77 -7.69 -4.10
C GLU A 108 1.86 -8.21 -5.20
N GLY A 109 1.27 -7.27 -5.93
CA GLY A 109 0.47 -7.56 -7.09
C GLY A 109 -0.92 -8.12 -6.77
N ARG A 110 -1.80 -7.99 -7.76
CA ARG A 110 -3.21 -8.36 -7.65
C ARG A 110 -3.41 -9.80 -7.19
N ALA A 111 -2.65 -10.75 -7.73
CA ALA A 111 -2.85 -12.16 -7.44
C ALA A 111 -2.57 -12.51 -5.96
N GLU A 112 -1.50 -11.97 -5.37
CA GLU A 112 -1.21 -12.19 -3.95
C GLU A 112 -2.23 -11.46 -3.07
N ILE A 113 -2.60 -10.23 -3.44
CA ILE A 113 -3.59 -9.42 -2.71
C ILE A 113 -4.96 -10.12 -2.70
N GLU A 114 -5.47 -10.58 -3.83
CA GLU A 114 -6.80 -11.22 -3.91
C GLU A 114 -6.83 -12.63 -3.28
N ALA A 115 -5.69 -13.34 -3.25
CA ALA A 115 -5.63 -14.68 -2.68
C ALA A 115 -5.47 -14.68 -1.15
N ALA A 116 -5.12 -13.54 -0.54
CA ALA A 116 -5.06 -13.41 0.91
C ALA A 116 -6.48 -13.19 1.52
N PRO A 117 -6.76 -13.72 2.72
CA PRO A 117 -5.89 -14.51 3.58
C PRO A 117 -5.90 -16.02 3.29
N GLU A 118 -6.71 -16.52 2.35
CA GLU A 118 -6.93 -17.96 2.13
C GLU A 118 -5.67 -18.72 1.72
N ALA A 119 -4.87 -18.15 0.81
CA ALA A 119 -3.62 -18.74 0.34
C ALA A 119 -2.43 -18.44 1.27
N ARG A 120 -2.53 -17.40 2.09
CA ARG A 120 -1.49 -16.99 3.04
C ARG A 120 -2.12 -16.24 4.23
N PRO A 121 -1.96 -16.74 5.46
CA PRO A 121 -2.41 -15.99 6.64
C PRO A 121 -1.67 -14.65 6.75
N LEU A 122 -2.42 -13.58 6.97
CA LEU A 122 -1.90 -12.22 7.11
C LEU A 122 -1.20 -12.02 8.47
N GLY A 123 -0.24 -11.10 8.53
CA GLY A 123 0.60 -10.85 9.72
C GLY A 123 1.71 -11.87 9.96
N THR A 124 1.94 -12.81 9.03
CA THR A 124 2.92 -13.90 9.18
C THR A 124 4.33 -13.59 8.69
N ARG A 125 4.52 -12.51 7.91
CA ARG A 125 5.84 -12.04 7.46
C ARG A 125 6.23 -10.72 8.12
N PRO A 126 6.15 -10.56 9.46
CA PRO A 126 6.56 -9.31 10.08
C PRO A 126 8.05 -9.10 9.82
N MET A 127 8.36 -8.14 8.96
CA MET A 127 9.69 -7.56 8.94
C MET A 127 9.74 -6.49 10.03
N THR A 128 10.66 -6.64 10.97
CA THR A 128 10.93 -5.62 11.98
C THR A 128 11.89 -4.60 11.40
N GLY A 129 11.47 -3.34 11.35
CA GLY A 129 12.32 -2.22 10.95
C GLY A 129 12.36 -1.14 12.02
N PRO A 130 13.44 -0.33 12.08
CA PRO A 130 13.41 0.89 12.88
C PRO A 130 12.29 1.78 12.37
N ARG A 131 11.65 2.52 13.28
CA ARG A 131 10.66 3.55 12.92
C ARG A 131 11.24 4.47 11.84
N PRO A 132 10.54 4.71 10.70
CA PRO A 132 11.02 5.64 9.70
C PRO A 132 11.17 7.02 10.33
N GLU A 133 12.29 7.68 10.01
CA GLU A 133 12.52 9.06 10.42
C GLU A 133 11.36 9.93 9.93
N SER A 134 10.95 10.82 10.84
CA SER A 134 9.80 11.72 10.77
C SER A 134 9.49 12.27 9.36
N GLY A 135 8.26 12.02 8.88
CA GLY A 135 7.71 12.64 7.67
C GLY A 135 6.65 11.80 6.91
N MET A 136 6.66 10.47 7.05
CA MET A 136 5.74 9.59 6.31
C MET A 136 4.31 9.54 6.89
N PHE A 137 4.17 9.78 8.20
CA PHE A 137 2.90 9.68 8.96
C PHE A 137 2.76 10.82 10.01
N GLU A 138 3.47 11.93 9.85
CA GLU A 138 3.61 12.96 10.90
C GLU A 138 2.36 13.82 11.16
N THR A 139 1.27 13.60 10.44
CA THR A 139 0.12 14.53 10.50
C THR A 139 -0.80 14.34 11.70
N VAL A 140 -0.63 13.32 12.56
CA VAL A 140 -1.67 12.96 13.57
C VAL A 140 -1.16 12.73 14.99
N THR A 141 -0.09 13.40 15.42
CA THR A 141 0.30 13.39 16.86
C THR A 141 0.16 14.75 17.56
N SER A 142 -0.23 15.81 16.85
CA SER A 142 -0.36 17.16 17.40
C SER A 142 -1.81 17.60 17.65
N SER A 143 -2.67 16.73 18.19
CA SER A 143 -4.01 17.15 18.66
C SER A 143 -4.55 16.28 19.80
N ARG A 144 -3.77 16.15 20.88
CA ARG A 144 -4.31 15.96 22.24
C ARG A 144 -3.46 16.75 23.23
N ARG A 145 -3.83 18.01 23.44
CA ARG A 145 -3.61 18.74 24.70
C ARG A 145 -4.96 19.24 25.18
#